data_AF-A0A960YMQ5-F1
#
_entry.id   AF-A0A960YMQ5-F1
#
_cell.length_a   1.000
_cell.length_b   1.000
_cell.length_c   1.000
_cell.angle_alpha   90.00
_cell.angle_beta   90.00
_cell.angle_gamma   90.00
#
_symmetry.space_group_name_H-M   'P 1'
#
loop_
_entity.id
_entity.type
_entity.pdbx_description
1 polymer ?
#
loop_
_entity_poly.entity_id
_entity_poly.type
_entity_poly.pdbx_seq_one_letter_code
_entity_poly.pdbx_strand_id
1 'polypeptide(L)'
;HYSPEQSDQPLTMKMAYFADRPHVRLLDPGRAGIAQPEKVWTSPGDAIRAGIQVYERSYGQHSQALPGANSPPTAGPAATDLPDWMGSRERIDFEFSLLICYEDLIPDLSLAAFQKKSPDFIVNISNDSWLSDKRAMQQHYSAARFRAIESGRFLLRSTLTGISGIMDPAGRDFIEPSQVDVRGTMVERVPVTGHVDTVYTWLGPWAHWIMLLILLMGPAFMRIQAWRKK
;
A
#
# COMPACT_ATOMS: atom_id res chain seq x y z
N HIS A 1 5.65 16.60 -4.92
CA HIS A 1 5.54 16.87 -3.48
C HIS A 1 4.13 16.55 -3.05
N TYR A 2 3.97 15.63 -2.09
CA TYR A 2 2.70 15.41 -1.41
C TYR A 2 2.43 16.65 -0.53
N SER A 3 1.33 17.35 -0.77
CA SER A 3 1.01 18.60 -0.05
C SER A 3 0.38 18.27 1.32
N PRO A 4 0.64 19.04 2.39
CA PRO A 4 -0.06 18.90 3.67
C PRO A 4 -1.59 18.93 3.55
N GLU A 5 -2.13 19.60 2.54
CA GLU A 5 -3.57 19.66 2.22
C GLU A 5 -4.13 18.30 1.78
N GLN A 6 -3.28 17.38 1.34
CA GLN A 6 -3.64 16.02 0.93
C GLN A 6 -3.56 15.02 2.10
N SER A 7 -3.14 15.46 3.29
CA SER A 7 -2.89 14.58 4.44
C SER A 7 -4.16 13.86 4.93
N ASP A 8 -5.34 14.48 4.89
CA ASP A 8 -6.62 13.92 5.37
C ASP A 8 -7.30 12.91 4.43
N GLN A 9 -6.58 12.45 3.41
CA GLN A 9 -7.09 11.47 2.47
C GLN A 9 -7.08 10.04 3.04
N PRO A 10 -8.03 9.18 2.63
CA PRO A 10 -7.97 7.76 2.93
C PRO A 10 -6.85 7.11 2.10
N LEU A 11 -5.80 6.64 2.77
CA LEU A 11 -4.61 6.01 2.17
C LEU A 11 -4.57 4.49 2.37
N THR A 12 -5.67 3.93 2.85
CA THR A 12 -5.85 2.50 3.13
C THR A 12 -7.22 2.04 2.64
N MET A 13 -7.28 0.76 2.30
CA MET A 13 -8.46 0.11 1.76
C MET A 13 -8.78 -1.14 2.59
N LYS A 14 -10.05 -1.29 2.95
CA LYS A 14 -10.54 -2.48 3.67
C LYS A 14 -10.90 -3.56 2.66
N MET A 15 -10.51 -4.79 2.94
CA MET A 15 -10.84 -5.97 2.16
C MET A 15 -11.44 -7.04 3.06
N ALA A 16 -12.55 -7.65 2.63
CA ALA A 16 -13.09 -8.84 3.27
C ALA A 16 -12.66 -10.08 2.48
N TYR A 17 -12.01 -11.03 3.14
CA TYR A 17 -11.65 -12.32 2.57
C TYR A 17 -12.64 -13.40 2.99
N PHE A 18 -13.07 -14.20 2.01
CA PHE A 18 -13.93 -15.35 2.19
C PHE A 18 -13.20 -16.58 1.64
N ALA A 19 -12.87 -17.55 2.52
CA ALA A 19 -12.09 -18.73 2.15
C ALA A 19 -12.76 -19.60 1.06
N ASP A 20 -14.09 -19.56 0.96
CA ASP A 20 -14.88 -20.27 -0.05
C ASP A 20 -14.99 -19.50 -1.40
N ARG A 21 -14.58 -18.22 -1.44
CA ARG A 21 -14.66 -17.34 -2.62
C ARG A 21 -13.40 -16.48 -2.76
N PRO A 22 -12.29 -17.07 -3.25
CA PRO A 22 -10.98 -16.42 -3.25
C PRO A 22 -10.81 -15.30 -4.30
N HIS A 23 -11.87 -14.90 -5.02
CA HIS A 23 -11.80 -13.87 -6.05
C HIS A 23 -12.85 -12.78 -5.84
N VAL A 24 -12.39 -11.53 -5.78
CA VAL A 24 -13.24 -10.33 -5.85
C VAL A 24 -13.17 -9.79 -7.28
N ARG A 25 -14.31 -9.69 -7.96
CA ARG A 25 -14.38 -9.07 -9.28
C ARG A 25 -14.58 -7.57 -9.11
N LEU A 26 -13.58 -6.79 -9.52
CA LEU A 26 -13.64 -5.33 -9.51
C LEU A 26 -14.28 -4.79 -10.78
N LEU A 27 -15.01 -3.69 -10.64
CA LEU A 27 -15.54 -2.88 -11.74
C LEU A 27 -14.42 -2.12 -12.42
N ASP A 28 -14.62 -1.79 -13.70
CA ASP A 28 -13.78 -0.77 -14.31
C ASP A 28 -14.06 0.62 -13.70
N PRO A 29 -13.07 1.52 -13.71
CA PRO A 29 -13.22 2.88 -13.16
C PRO A 29 -14.45 3.65 -13.66
N GLY A 30 -14.80 3.50 -14.94
CA GLY A 30 -15.97 4.16 -15.53
C GLY A 30 -17.27 3.63 -14.95
N ARG A 31 -17.42 2.31 -14.83
CA ARG A 31 -18.56 1.66 -14.16
C ARG A 31 -18.61 1.90 -12.66
N ALA A 32 -17.48 2.20 -12.03
CA ALA A 32 -17.41 2.66 -10.66
C ALA A 32 -17.81 4.15 -10.50
N GLY A 33 -18.09 4.87 -11.59
CA GLY A 33 -18.51 6.27 -11.57
C GLY A 33 -17.37 7.27 -11.39
N ILE A 34 -16.14 6.89 -11.75
CA ILE A 34 -15.01 7.81 -11.77
C ILE A 34 -15.13 8.68 -13.02
N ALA A 35 -15.32 9.99 -12.82
CA ALA A 35 -15.63 10.93 -13.90
C ALA A 35 -14.46 11.15 -14.87
N GLN A 36 -13.21 11.06 -14.38
CA GLN A 36 -11.99 11.20 -15.18
C GLN A 36 -11.03 10.03 -14.86
N PRO A 37 -11.34 8.82 -15.34
CA PRO A 37 -10.51 7.63 -15.12
C PRO A 37 -9.06 7.80 -15.52
N GLU A 38 -8.81 8.65 -16.51
CA GLU A 38 -7.49 8.96 -17.03
C GLU A 38 -6.63 9.83 -16.10
N LYS A 39 -7.24 10.40 -15.04
CA LYS A 39 -6.53 11.27 -14.10
C LYS A 39 -6.22 10.62 -12.77
N VAL A 40 -6.60 9.36 -12.57
CA VAL A 40 -6.42 8.65 -11.29
C VAL A 40 -4.96 8.37 -10.93
N TRP A 41 -4.01 8.71 -11.80
CA TRP A 41 -2.56 8.61 -11.56
C TRP A 41 -1.84 9.96 -11.66
N THR A 42 -2.57 11.07 -11.75
CA THR A 42 -1.97 12.39 -12.01
C THR A 42 -1.37 13.04 -10.76
N SER A 43 -1.99 12.84 -9.59
CA SER A 43 -1.45 13.29 -8.31
C SER A 43 -1.27 12.13 -7.35
N PRO A 44 -0.28 12.19 -6.43
CA PRO A 44 -0.11 11.19 -5.39
C PRO A 44 -1.40 10.99 -4.57
N GLY A 45 -1.82 9.73 -4.40
CA GLY A 45 -3.01 9.33 -3.66
C GLY A 45 -4.31 9.28 -4.48
N ASP A 46 -4.33 9.81 -5.71
CA ASP A 46 -5.51 9.76 -6.60
C ASP A 46 -5.91 8.31 -6.90
N ALA A 47 -4.90 7.47 -7.04
CA ALA A 47 -4.97 6.04 -7.27
C ALA A 47 -5.74 5.32 -6.17
N ILE A 48 -5.45 5.66 -4.91
CA ILE A 48 -6.09 5.06 -3.74
C ILE A 48 -7.56 5.48 -3.70
N ARG A 49 -7.87 6.75 -3.98
CA ARG A 49 -9.27 7.23 -3.99
C ARG A 49 -10.10 6.54 -5.07
N ALA A 50 -9.52 6.41 -6.26
CA ALA A 50 -10.11 5.63 -7.34
C ALA A 50 -10.28 4.16 -6.95
N GLY A 51 -9.27 3.55 -6.32
CA GLY A 51 -9.29 2.17 -5.85
C GLY A 51 -10.38 1.90 -4.82
N ILE A 52 -10.52 2.77 -3.82
CA ILE A 52 -11.59 2.70 -2.80
C ILE A 52 -12.95 2.80 -3.48
N GLN A 53 -13.16 3.79 -4.35
CA GLN A 53 -14.43 3.96 -5.07
C GLN A 53 -14.74 2.74 -5.93
N VAL A 54 -13.76 2.23 -6.69
CA VAL A 54 -13.91 1.00 -7.48
C VAL A 54 -14.29 -0.16 -6.58
N TYR A 55 -13.58 -0.37 -5.48
CA TYR A 55 -13.84 -1.48 -4.57
C TYR A 55 -15.22 -1.38 -3.91
N GLU A 56 -15.55 -0.24 -3.30
CA GLU A 56 -16.83 -0.03 -2.63
C GLU A 56 -18.00 -0.18 -3.62
N ARG A 57 -17.86 0.31 -4.85
CA ARG A 57 -18.89 0.15 -5.89
C ARG A 57 -18.95 -1.28 -6.41
N SER A 58 -17.83 -1.98 -6.51
CA SER A 58 -17.79 -3.38 -6.93
C SER A 58 -18.47 -4.27 -5.89
N TYR A 59 -18.18 -4.01 -4.61
CA TYR A 59 -18.78 -4.69 -3.48
C TYR A 59 -20.27 -4.33 -3.34
N GLY A 60 -20.61 -3.04 -3.52
CA GLY A 60 -21.98 -2.51 -3.49
C GLY A 60 -22.85 -3.02 -4.65
N GLN A 61 -22.31 -3.13 -5.88
CA GLN A 61 -23.00 -3.80 -7.00
C GLN A 61 -23.11 -5.30 -6.78
N HIS A 62 -22.16 -5.93 -6.09
CA HIS A 62 -22.34 -7.30 -5.60
C HIS A 62 -23.48 -7.41 -4.59
N SER A 63 -23.72 -6.38 -3.77
CA SER A 63 -24.86 -6.31 -2.83
C SER A 63 -26.20 -5.97 -3.50
N GLN A 64 -26.20 -5.16 -4.57
CA GLN A 64 -27.40 -4.83 -5.35
C GLN A 64 -27.78 -5.91 -6.36
N ALA A 65 -26.87 -6.84 -6.66
CA ALA A 65 -27.21 -8.08 -7.37
C ALA A 65 -28.07 -9.03 -6.51
N LEU A 66 -28.28 -8.71 -5.23
CA LEU A 66 -29.33 -9.31 -4.40
C LEU A 66 -30.56 -8.40 -4.45
N PRO A 67 -31.76 -8.91 -4.78
CA PRO A 67 -32.95 -8.08 -4.92
C PRO A 67 -33.28 -7.33 -3.61
N GLY A 68 -33.28 -5.99 -3.62
CA GLY A 68 -33.97 -5.16 -2.61
C GLY A 68 -33.22 -4.01 -1.91
N ALA A 69 -31.95 -3.73 -2.17
CA ALA A 69 -31.19 -2.77 -1.35
C ALA A 69 -31.14 -1.32 -1.91
N ASN A 70 -32.06 -0.46 -1.43
CA ASN A 70 -31.96 1.00 -1.49
C ASN A 70 -31.57 1.56 -0.11
N SER A 71 -30.28 1.72 0.18
CA SER A 71 -29.76 2.52 1.32
C SER A 71 -28.27 2.89 1.13
N PRO A 72 -27.79 4.02 1.70
CA PRO A 72 -26.45 4.56 1.44
C PRO A 72 -25.33 3.77 2.14
N PRO A 73 -24.08 3.79 1.62
CA PRO A 73 -22.98 2.99 2.13
C PRO A 73 -22.17 3.79 3.16
N THR A 74 -22.50 3.69 4.44
CA THR A 74 -21.64 4.22 5.52
C THR A 74 -21.19 3.19 6.53
N ALA A 75 -21.53 1.92 6.34
CA ALA A 75 -20.86 0.81 6.97
C ALA A 75 -21.03 -0.37 6.02
N GLY A 76 -19.94 -1.10 5.71
CA GLY A 76 -20.13 -2.46 5.24
C GLY A 76 -21.04 -3.19 6.25
N PRO A 77 -21.93 -4.09 5.79
CA PRO A 77 -22.90 -4.72 6.68
C PRO A 77 -22.16 -5.29 7.90
N ALA A 78 -22.73 -5.07 9.08
CA ALA A 78 -22.30 -5.78 10.27
C ALA A 78 -22.37 -7.28 9.95
N ALA A 79 -21.45 -8.08 10.47
CA ALA A 79 -21.41 -9.52 10.19
C ALA A 79 -22.73 -10.25 10.49
N THR A 80 -23.64 -9.60 11.23
CA THR A 80 -25.00 -10.03 11.57
C THR A 80 -26.05 -9.79 10.48
N ASP A 81 -25.79 -8.97 9.46
CA ASP A 81 -26.77 -8.60 8.42
C ASP A 81 -26.61 -9.40 7.12
N LEU A 82 -25.76 -10.43 7.11
CA LEU A 82 -25.60 -11.34 5.99
C LEU A 82 -26.66 -12.47 6.09
N PRO A 83 -27.35 -12.85 4.99
CA PRO A 83 -28.34 -13.92 5.02
C PRO A 83 -27.80 -15.24 5.59
N ASP A 84 -28.61 -16.03 6.31
CA ASP A 84 -28.18 -17.27 6.97
C ASP A 84 -27.55 -18.33 6.02
N TRP A 85 -27.88 -18.30 4.72
CA TRP A 85 -27.25 -19.15 3.70
C TRP A 85 -25.87 -18.65 3.23
N MET A 86 -25.52 -17.42 3.63
CA MET A 86 -24.20 -16.78 3.61
C MET A 86 -23.44 -17.13 4.90
N GLY A 87 -23.67 -18.36 5.39
CA GLY A 87 -23.38 -18.82 6.74
C GLY A 87 -22.00 -18.45 7.26
N SER A 88 -21.94 -18.25 8.58
CA SER A 88 -20.80 -18.06 9.50
C SER A 88 -19.47 -18.78 9.17
N ARG A 89 -18.90 -18.54 8.01
CA ARG A 89 -17.58 -19.03 7.58
C ARG A 89 -16.61 -17.87 7.74
N GLU A 90 -15.55 -18.09 8.52
CA GLU A 90 -14.49 -17.14 8.90
C GLU A 90 -14.29 -16.02 7.88
N ARG A 91 -14.95 -14.88 8.14
CA ARG A 91 -14.67 -13.62 7.46
C ARG A 91 -13.41 -13.07 8.10
N ILE A 92 -12.36 -12.91 7.30
CA ILE A 92 -11.13 -12.24 7.74
C ILE A 92 -11.09 -10.88 7.06
N ASP A 93 -11.25 -9.83 7.85
CA ASP A 93 -11.11 -8.46 7.37
C ASP A 93 -9.63 -8.07 7.43
N PHE A 94 -9.14 -7.50 6.33
CA PHE A 94 -7.80 -6.94 6.23
C PHE A 94 -7.88 -5.47 5.83
N GLU A 95 -6.88 -4.70 6.20
CA GLU A 95 -6.66 -3.35 5.72
C GLU A 95 -5.32 -3.29 4.98
N PHE A 96 -5.27 -2.72 3.78
CA PHE A 96 -4.02 -2.59 3.03
C PHE A 96 -3.83 -1.18 2.48
N SER A 97 -2.57 -0.77 2.32
CA SER A 97 -2.25 0.46 1.59
C SER A 97 -1.97 0.14 0.13
N LEU A 98 -2.57 0.89 -0.79
CA LEU A 98 -2.35 0.75 -2.23
C LEU A 98 -1.37 1.81 -2.71
N LEU A 99 -0.34 1.41 -3.44
CA LEU A 99 0.62 2.31 -4.10
C LEU A 99 0.61 1.99 -5.60
N ILE A 100 0.35 2.98 -6.45
CA ILE A 100 0.37 2.78 -7.89
C ILE A 100 1.65 3.34 -8.50
N CYS A 101 2.34 2.50 -9.28
CA CYS A 101 3.50 2.85 -10.07
C CYS A 101 4.58 3.55 -9.23
N TYR A 102 4.80 4.85 -9.45
CA TYR A 102 5.85 5.65 -8.81
C TYR A 102 5.55 6.06 -7.36
N GLU A 103 4.33 5.82 -6.88
CA GLU A 103 3.94 6.20 -5.51
C GLU A 103 4.75 5.46 -4.44
N ASP A 104 5.28 4.28 -4.77
CA ASP A 104 6.23 3.56 -3.93
C ASP A 104 7.59 4.26 -3.79
N LEU A 105 7.89 5.29 -4.59
CA LEU A 105 9.09 6.13 -4.47
C LEU A 105 8.87 7.32 -3.53
N ILE A 106 7.64 7.56 -3.05
CA ILE A 106 7.30 8.69 -2.19
C ILE A 106 7.16 8.19 -0.73
N PRO A 107 8.19 8.37 0.12
CA PRO A 107 8.15 7.85 1.49
C PRO A 107 7.00 8.46 2.29
N ASP A 108 6.79 9.78 2.17
CA ASP A 108 5.77 10.53 2.93
C ASP A 108 4.35 10.00 2.70
N LEU A 109 4.03 9.56 1.48
CA LEU A 109 2.72 9.02 1.13
C LEU A 109 2.47 7.70 1.87
N SER A 110 3.44 6.80 1.81
CA SER A 110 3.36 5.51 2.51
C SER A 110 3.32 5.71 4.03
N LEU A 111 4.16 6.62 4.55
CA LEU A 111 4.23 6.95 5.98
C LEU A 111 2.90 7.48 6.51
N ALA A 112 2.24 8.38 5.76
CA ALA A 112 0.93 8.89 6.14
C ALA A 112 -0.13 7.78 6.26
N ALA A 113 -0.07 6.75 5.40
CA ALA A 113 -0.95 5.59 5.49
C ALA A 113 -0.71 4.79 6.78
N PHE A 114 0.56 4.55 7.13
CA PHE A 114 0.92 3.78 8.32
C PHE A 114 0.58 4.51 9.62
N GLN A 115 0.82 5.82 9.70
CA GLN A 115 0.57 6.60 10.92
C GLN A 115 -0.92 6.78 11.22
N LYS A 116 -1.78 6.82 10.20
CA LYS A 116 -3.22 7.06 10.40
C LYS A 116 -4.02 5.80 10.69
N LYS A 117 -3.67 4.69 10.04
CA LYS A 117 -4.52 3.50 9.97
C LYS A 117 -3.81 2.19 10.22
N SER A 118 -2.47 2.16 10.18
CA SER A 118 -1.67 0.97 10.48
C SER A 118 -2.13 -0.28 9.68
N PRO A 119 -2.20 -0.22 8.34
CA PRO A 119 -2.68 -1.32 7.50
C PRO A 119 -1.92 -2.62 7.73
N ASP A 120 -2.49 -3.79 7.44
CA ASP A 120 -1.86 -5.09 7.61
C ASP A 120 -0.72 -5.35 6.60
N PHE A 121 -0.89 -4.88 5.36
CA PHE A 121 0.09 -5.03 4.29
C PHE A 121 0.02 -3.92 3.24
N ILE A 122 0.97 -3.94 2.31
CA ILE A 122 1.07 -3.00 1.19
C ILE A 122 0.83 -3.75 -0.11
N VAL A 123 0.05 -3.15 -1.01
CA VAL A 123 -0.09 -3.59 -2.39
C VAL A 123 0.50 -2.54 -3.29
N ASN A 124 1.39 -2.95 -4.18
CA ASN A 124 1.91 -2.11 -5.24
C ASN A 124 1.52 -2.67 -6.61
N ILE A 125 0.86 -1.85 -7.41
CA ILE A 125 0.50 -2.19 -8.79
C ILE A 125 1.25 -1.23 -9.71
N SER A 126 2.11 -1.76 -10.58
CA SER A 126 2.92 -0.94 -11.47
C SER A 126 2.82 -1.36 -12.94
N ASN A 127 3.12 -0.43 -13.82
CA ASN A 127 3.44 -0.72 -15.20
C ASN A 127 4.83 -0.13 -15.44
N ASP A 128 5.87 -0.96 -15.43
CA ASP A 128 7.24 -0.49 -15.59
C ASP A 128 7.63 -0.31 -17.07
N SER A 129 6.72 -0.52 -18.03
CA SER A 129 7.03 -0.47 -19.48
C SER A 129 7.49 0.89 -19.98
N TRP A 130 7.25 1.95 -19.19
CA TRP A 130 7.76 3.30 -19.49
C TRP A 130 9.24 3.46 -19.13
N LEU A 131 9.77 2.59 -18.27
CA LEU A 131 11.20 2.50 -17.99
C LEU A 131 11.85 1.76 -19.15
N SER A 132 12.57 2.48 -20.00
CA SER A 132 13.22 1.91 -21.19
C SER A 132 14.39 0.97 -20.86
N ASP A 133 14.86 0.95 -19.61
CA ASP A 133 16.02 0.16 -19.17
C ASP A 133 15.62 -0.85 -18.07
N LYS A 134 16.00 -2.11 -18.27
CA LYS A 134 15.88 -3.20 -17.29
C LYS A 134 16.49 -2.84 -15.93
N ARG A 135 17.60 -2.09 -15.91
CA ARG A 135 18.26 -1.60 -14.69
C ARG A 135 17.40 -0.59 -13.95
N ALA A 136 16.69 0.28 -14.67
CA ALA A 136 15.77 1.22 -14.05
C ALA A 136 14.60 0.47 -13.39
N MET A 137 14.08 -0.59 -14.02
CA MET A 137 13.06 -1.46 -13.42
C MET A 137 13.59 -2.18 -12.16
N GLN A 138 14.86 -2.64 -12.18
CA GLN A 138 15.52 -3.21 -11.00
C GLN A 138 15.69 -2.19 -9.87
N GLN A 139 16.00 -0.94 -10.21
CA GLN A 139 16.08 0.16 -9.24
C GLN A 139 14.71 0.48 -8.65
N HIS A 140 13.65 0.50 -9.47
CA HIS A 140 12.28 0.71 -9.00
C HIS A 140 11.84 -0.42 -8.06
N TYR A 141 12.11 -1.68 -8.42
CA TYR A 141 11.87 -2.83 -7.55
C TYR A 141 12.64 -2.73 -6.22
N SER A 142 13.91 -2.31 -6.28
CA SER A 142 14.74 -2.11 -5.08
C SER A 142 14.21 -0.96 -4.22
N ALA A 143 13.70 0.10 -4.84
CA ALA A 143 13.13 1.23 -4.13
C ALA A 143 11.83 0.87 -3.40
N ALA A 144 10.99 0.04 -4.01
CA ALA A 144 9.77 -0.46 -3.39
C ALA A 144 10.05 -1.24 -2.08
N ARG A 145 11.18 -1.94 -1.97
CA ARG A 145 11.58 -2.65 -0.73
C ARG A 145 11.68 -1.74 0.48
N PHE A 146 12.06 -0.48 0.30
CA PHE A 146 12.12 0.45 1.41
C PHE A 146 10.76 0.67 2.05
N ARG A 147 9.67 0.59 1.29
CA ARG A 147 8.31 0.71 1.85
C ARG A 147 7.96 -0.46 2.76
N ALA A 148 8.43 -1.68 2.44
CA ALA A 148 8.29 -2.83 3.32
C ALA A 148 9.13 -2.67 4.61
N ILE A 149 10.40 -2.25 4.46
CA ILE A 149 11.33 -2.04 5.59
C ILE A 149 10.85 -0.93 6.53
N GLU A 150 10.45 0.21 5.98
CA GLU A 150 10.02 1.38 6.72
C GLU A 150 8.74 1.10 7.50
N SER A 151 7.84 0.31 6.93
CA SER A 151 6.55 0.00 7.54
C SER A 151 6.57 -1.27 8.39
N GLY A 152 7.57 -2.14 8.25
CA GLY A 152 7.57 -3.44 8.94
C GLY A 152 6.45 -4.36 8.45
N ARG A 153 6.02 -4.22 7.20
CA ARG A 153 4.89 -4.96 6.61
C ARG A 153 5.29 -5.64 5.32
N PHE A 154 4.53 -6.68 4.96
CA PHE A 154 4.66 -7.31 3.65
C PHE A 154 4.25 -6.33 2.54
N LEU A 155 4.98 -6.38 1.43
CA LEU A 155 4.64 -5.66 0.20
C LEU A 155 4.42 -6.65 -0.93
N LEU A 156 3.22 -6.62 -1.49
CA LEU A 156 2.79 -7.43 -2.63
C LEU A 156 2.89 -6.57 -3.90
N ARG A 157 3.87 -6.85 -4.76
CA ARG A 157 4.08 -6.09 -5.99
C ARG A 157 3.66 -6.90 -7.22
N SER A 158 2.79 -6.30 -8.04
CA SER A 158 2.36 -6.83 -9.32
C SER A 158 2.67 -5.83 -10.43
N THR A 159 3.36 -6.28 -11.47
CA THR A 159 3.82 -5.42 -12.57
C THR A 159 3.49 -6.01 -13.94
N LEU A 160 3.26 -5.15 -14.94
CA LEU A 160 3.06 -5.60 -16.32
C LEU A 160 4.34 -6.18 -16.97
N THR A 161 5.40 -5.38 -17.09
CA THR A 161 6.69 -5.77 -17.70
C THR A 161 7.85 -5.75 -16.70
N GLY A 162 7.64 -5.17 -15.53
CA GLY A 162 8.65 -5.05 -14.48
C GLY A 162 8.87 -6.33 -13.68
N ILE A 163 9.44 -6.14 -12.48
CA ILE A 163 9.65 -7.22 -11.51
C ILE A 163 8.44 -7.27 -10.57
N SER A 164 7.73 -8.40 -10.60
CA SER A 164 6.69 -8.76 -9.63
C SER A 164 7.30 -9.62 -8.51
N GLY A 165 6.82 -9.43 -7.29
CA GLY A 165 7.39 -10.12 -6.14
C GLY A 165 6.66 -9.84 -4.84
N ILE A 166 7.01 -10.63 -3.84
CA ILE A 166 6.53 -10.48 -2.46
C ILE A 166 7.74 -10.16 -1.60
N MET A 167 7.69 -9.01 -0.92
CA MET A 167 8.76 -8.56 -0.02
C MET A 167 8.30 -8.71 1.43
N ASP A 168 9.17 -9.28 2.26
CA ASP A 168 8.92 -9.39 3.69
C ASP A 168 9.16 -8.06 4.43
N PRO A 169 8.78 -7.95 5.73
CA PRO A 169 9.01 -6.76 6.54
C PRO A 169 10.47 -6.30 6.66
N ALA A 170 11.45 -7.15 6.33
CA ALA A 170 12.87 -6.80 6.30
C ALA A 170 13.36 -6.40 4.90
N GLY A 171 12.45 -6.32 3.91
CA GLY A 171 12.75 -5.99 2.52
C GLY A 171 13.41 -7.12 1.73
N ARG A 172 13.38 -8.35 2.25
CA ARG A 172 13.90 -9.54 1.56
C ARG A 172 12.83 -10.10 0.62
N ASP A 173 13.24 -10.76 -0.45
CA ASP A 173 12.28 -11.47 -1.29
C ASP A 173 11.76 -12.68 -0.50
N PHE A 174 10.45 -12.73 -0.29
CA PHE A 174 9.80 -13.83 0.42
C PHE A 174 9.78 -15.11 -0.42
N ILE A 175 9.68 -14.94 -1.74
CA ILE A 175 9.82 -15.96 -2.76
C ILE A 175 10.63 -15.40 -3.92
N GLU A 176 11.13 -16.26 -4.82
CA GLU A 176 11.89 -15.81 -5.99
C GLU A 176 11.06 -14.81 -6.83
N PRO A 177 11.57 -13.59 -7.05
CA PRO A 177 10.84 -12.58 -7.81
C PRO A 177 10.82 -12.92 -9.31
N SER A 178 9.88 -12.37 -10.04
CA SER A 178 9.83 -12.54 -11.49
C SER A 178 11.05 -11.90 -12.16
N GLN A 179 11.40 -12.40 -13.34
CA GLN A 179 12.29 -11.64 -14.22
C GLN A 179 11.51 -10.53 -14.93
N VAL A 180 12.26 -9.53 -15.41
CA VAL A 180 11.71 -8.47 -16.26
C VAL A 180 11.22 -9.08 -17.58
N ASP A 181 10.08 -8.60 -18.04
CA ASP A 181 9.41 -8.97 -19.30
C ASP A 181 9.07 -10.47 -19.41
N VAL A 182 8.74 -11.09 -18.27
CA VAL A 182 8.31 -12.49 -18.23
C VAL A 182 6.83 -12.56 -17.85
N ARG A 183 6.05 -13.19 -18.74
CA ARG A 183 4.65 -13.52 -18.46
C ARG A 183 4.59 -14.66 -17.45
N GLY A 184 3.85 -14.44 -16.37
CA GLY A 184 3.67 -15.47 -15.34
C GLY A 184 2.51 -15.16 -14.40
N THR A 185 2.34 -16.02 -13.41
CA THR A 185 1.43 -15.82 -12.29
C THR A 185 2.14 -16.28 -11.03
N MET A 186 1.96 -15.53 -9.95
CA MET A 186 2.58 -15.78 -8.66
C MET A 186 1.46 -15.99 -7.64
N VAL A 187 1.48 -17.13 -6.95
CA VAL A 187 0.48 -17.50 -5.94
C VAL A 187 1.21 -18.02 -4.73
N GLU A 188 1.03 -17.38 -3.59
CA GLU A 188 1.69 -17.74 -2.34
C GLU A 188 0.81 -17.38 -1.13
N ARG A 189 1.02 -18.05 0.00
CA ARG A 189 0.35 -17.71 1.28
C ARG A 189 1.24 -16.77 2.08
N VAL A 190 0.75 -15.56 2.34
CA VAL A 190 1.52 -14.51 3.03
C VAL A 190 0.97 -14.27 4.44
N PRO A 191 1.82 -14.27 5.48
CA PRO A 191 1.39 -13.95 6.84
C PRO A 191 1.27 -12.43 6.98
N VAL A 192 0.08 -11.90 6.68
CA VAL A 192 -0.18 -10.44 6.71
C VAL A 192 -0.66 -9.91 8.06
N THR A 193 -0.94 -10.78 9.03
CA THR A 193 -1.40 -10.39 10.38
C THR A 193 -0.25 -10.38 11.39
N GLY A 194 -0.27 -9.44 12.35
CA GLY A 194 0.67 -9.41 13.47
C GLY A 194 1.93 -8.58 13.20
N HIS A 195 1.79 -7.51 12.41
CA HIS A 195 2.87 -6.55 12.17
C HIS A 195 3.26 -5.78 13.43
N VAL A 196 4.50 -5.31 13.46
CA VAL A 196 5.01 -4.37 14.46
C VAL A 196 5.40 -3.08 13.76
N ASP A 197 4.93 -1.96 14.30
CA ASP A 197 5.33 -0.65 13.81
C ASP A 197 6.84 -0.44 14.06
N THR A 198 7.52 0.08 13.05
CA THR A 198 8.96 0.34 13.10
C THR A 198 9.25 1.66 13.82
N VAL A 199 10.52 1.84 14.19
CA VAL A 199 11.02 3.13 14.69
C VAL A 199 10.76 4.26 13.69
N TYR A 200 10.82 3.97 12.38
CA TYR A 200 10.56 4.96 11.35
C TYR A 200 9.08 5.38 11.31
N THR A 201 8.14 4.44 11.42
CA THR A 201 6.70 4.79 11.50
C THR A 201 6.39 5.67 12.73
N TRP A 202 7.09 5.44 13.84
CA TRP A 202 6.93 6.23 15.06
C TRP A 202 7.56 7.63 14.98
N LEU A 203 8.82 7.71 14.54
CA LEU A 203 9.52 8.99 14.36
C LEU A 203 8.93 9.84 13.23
N GLY A 204 8.37 9.17 12.22
CA GLY A 204 7.78 9.79 11.06
C GLY A 204 8.76 10.71 10.32
N PRO A 205 8.28 11.89 9.86
CA PRO A 205 9.13 12.84 9.14
C PRO A 205 10.30 13.36 9.97
N TRP A 206 10.27 13.24 11.31
CA TRP A 206 11.37 13.72 12.16
C TRP A 206 12.60 12.82 12.12
N ALA A 207 12.48 11.58 11.63
CA ALA A 207 13.58 10.62 11.60
C ALA A 207 14.82 11.19 10.89
N HIS A 208 14.65 11.83 9.73
CA HIS A 208 15.77 12.39 8.99
C HIS A 208 16.36 13.64 9.66
N TRP A 209 15.53 14.49 10.29
CA TRP A 209 16.01 15.63 11.07
C TRP A 209 16.84 15.22 12.28
N ILE A 210 16.43 14.18 12.99
CA ILE A 210 17.18 13.63 14.13
C ILE A 210 18.52 13.07 13.65
N MET A 211 18.52 12.32 12.54
CA MET A 211 19.76 11.80 11.96
C MET A 211 20.73 12.92 11.54
N LEU A 212 20.20 13.98 10.90
CA LEU A 212 20.99 15.16 10.54
C LEU A 212 21.54 15.88 11.78
N LEU A 213 20.74 16.03 12.83
CA LEU A 213 21.19 16.64 14.09
C LEU A 213 22.34 15.84 14.71
N ILE A 214 22.22 14.52 14.78
CA ILE A 214 23.27 13.62 15.31
C ILE A 214 24.55 13.75 14.48
N LEU A 215 24.42 13.76 13.15
CA LEU A 215 25.54 13.88 12.22
C LEU A 215 26.29 15.20 12.39
N LEU A 216 25.59 16.31 12.65
CA LEU A 216 26.18 17.64 12.83
C LEU A 216 26.75 17.85 14.26
N MET A 217 26.07 17.33 15.28
CA MET A 217 26.49 17.47 16.67
C MET A 217 27.76 16.69 17.01
N GLY A 218 27.97 15.52 16.41
CA GLY A 218 29.17 14.69 16.65
C GLY A 218 30.49 15.43 16.37
N PRO A 219 30.71 15.93 15.14
CA PRO A 219 31.90 16.71 14.79
C PRO A 219 32.04 18.02 15.58
N ALA A 220 30.92 18.70 15.86
CA ALA A 220 30.92 19.92 16.67
C ALA A 220 31.40 19.66 18.10
N PHE A 221 30.91 18.59 18.73
CA PHE A 221 31.32 18.17 20.06
C PHE A 221 32.80 17.77 20.10
N MET A 222 33.28 17.01 19.12
CA MET A 222 34.70 16.63 19.01
C MET A 222 35.60 17.87 18.86
N ARG A 223 35.17 18.87 18.06
CA ARG A 223 35.90 20.14 17.90
C ARG A 223 35.94 20.96 19.19
N ILE A 224 34.84 21.05 19.92
CA ILE A 224 34.77 21.75 21.21
C ILE A 224 35.70 21.07 22.23
N GLN A 225 35.72 19.74 22.29
CA GLN A 225 36.64 19.01 23.16
C GLN A 225 38.11 19.22 22.78
N ALA A 226 38.43 19.24 21.48
CA ALA A 226 39.79 19.50 21.01
C ALA A 226 40.26 20.93 21.33
N TRP A 227 39.36 21.91 21.24
CA TRP A 227 39.62 23.29 21.65
C TRP A 227 39.86 23.43 23.15
N ARG A 228 39.07 22.73 23.98
CA ARG A 228 39.23 22.76 25.46
C ARG A 228 40.51 22.07 25.96
N LYS A 229 41.18 21.28 25.11
CA LYS A 229 42.44 20.58 25.42
C LYS A 229 43.69 21.34 24.95
N LYS A 230 43.53 22.45 24.21
CA LYS A 230 44.61 23.38 23.85
C LYS A 230 44.61 24.56 24.82
#